data_AF-A0A1G2YHA1-F1
#
_entry.id   AF-A0A1G2YHA1-F1
#
_cell.length_a   1.000
_cell.length_b   1.000
_cell.length_c   1.000
_cell.angle_alpha   90.00
_cell.angle_beta   90.00
_cell.angle_gamma   90.00
#
_symmetry.space_group_name_H-M   'P 1'
#
loop_
_entity.id
_entity.type
_entity.pdbx_description
1 polymer ?
#
loop_
_entity_poly.entity_id
_entity_poly.type
_entity_poly.pdbx_seq_one_letter_code
_entity_poly.pdbx_strand_id
1 'polypeptide(L)'
;MKINRKIWFIILFAAISLSNANAKVLFWDNVSNYVRPPSTVFINLGDYAKGDGSDETAAIQAAFDALPPANNRDETGAITEHPGGILYIPRPKSFYGISSTIEVIEKWNCTIVCETLALGTRGPITPFYFRWLGADNGTMFNFRSCKGMRLENLSMCGMDANGLSASTDAGWTPPNGQRLTKGVTGITFGPQNAASGFQNSMIIDKLHIRAVATGIRLGDYPNNGPDVTTLTFRSTRISEFSQYGILCASGNLAGTTFETLEMTSGKGATAAIIVNAGEILVLNWTLASSRGNYMPNPDGAAVIINSGGIQIVKAWSEWWAPFLKTGSRAPETDYVTGGSASYPIILEGVRHFDGPWMADPANDPVPTSIIYDLPIPLHLIGCSLWGNVELGTVSQSTIIDQGTVFINKNQTGFTGAGATQYGRVISIGTRDPSNARILQPYVVDRRNTPGTSAPTSGTWSKGDRILNIDPANVAGKNYSGWICTEAGTPGIWKPFGLIQY
;
A
#
# COMPACT_ATOMS: atom_id res chain seq x y z
N MET A 1 67.91 13.91 -26.20
CA MET A 1 66.89 14.96 -25.95
C MET A 1 65.95 14.45 -24.85
N LYS A 2 66.14 14.87 -23.58
CA LYS A 2 65.35 14.41 -22.42
C LYS A 2 64.07 15.24 -22.35
N ILE A 3 62.96 14.70 -22.86
CA ILE A 3 61.64 15.32 -22.73
C ILE A 3 61.08 14.99 -21.34
N ASN A 4 60.63 16.04 -20.65
CA ASN A 4 60.39 16.13 -19.22
C ASN A 4 59.06 15.44 -18.82
N ARG A 5 59.10 14.45 -17.92
CA ARG A 5 57.93 13.67 -17.43
C ARG A 5 56.82 14.55 -16.79
N LYS A 6 57.08 15.81 -16.47
CA LYS A 6 56.08 16.76 -15.96
C LYS A 6 55.03 17.19 -17.00
N ILE A 7 55.35 17.13 -18.30
CA ILE A 7 54.42 17.55 -19.37
C ILE A 7 53.33 16.48 -19.62
N TRP A 8 53.64 15.20 -19.44
CA TRP A 8 52.66 14.12 -19.55
C TRP A 8 51.60 14.12 -18.44
N PHE A 9 51.95 14.55 -17.22
CA PHE A 9 51.00 14.63 -16.12
C PHE A 9 49.97 15.75 -16.29
N ILE A 10 50.34 16.86 -16.95
CA ILE A 10 49.41 17.97 -17.22
C ILE A 10 48.45 17.62 -18.37
N ILE A 11 48.92 16.90 -19.39
CA ILE A 11 48.07 16.46 -20.52
C ILE A 11 47.10 15.35 -20.09
N LEU A 12 47.50 14.45 -19.18
CA LEU A 12 46.61 13.41 -18.66
C LEU A 12 45.54 13.97 -17.71
N PHE A 13 45.85 15.01 -16.92
CA PHE A 13 44.86 15.69 -16.07
C PHE A 13 43.85 16.52 -16.89
N ALA A 14 44.29 17.15 -17.99
CA ALA A 14 43.40 17.86 -18.90
C ALA A 14 42.45 16.89 -19.65
N ALA A 15 42.92 15.70 -20.04
CA ALA A 15 42.10 14.69 -20.70
C ALA A 15 41.03 14.07 -19.76
N ILE A 16 41.35 13.89 -18.47
CA ILE A 16 40.39 13.42 -17.46
C ILE A 16 39.39 14.52 -17.06
N SER A 17 39.79 15.79 -17.12
CA SER A 17 38.89 16.93 -16.95
C SER A 17 37.90 17.08 -18.12
N LEU A 18 38.30 16.75 -19.35
CA LEU A 18 37.45 16.80 -20.54
C LEU A 18 36.49 15.60 -20.66
N SER A 19 36.80 14.44 -20.08
CA SER A 19 35.87 13.29 -20.07
C SER A 19 34.69 13.49 -19.10
N ASN A 20 34.86 14.24 -18.01
CA ASN A 20 33.77 14.60 -17.10
C ASN A 20 32.82 15.67 -17.67
N ALA A 21 33.28 16.51 -18.60
CA ALA A 21 32.43 17.45 -19.31
C ALA A 21 31.50 16.73 -20.32
N ASN A 22 31.97 15.65 -20.95
CA ASN A 22 31.16 14.86 -21.89
C ASN A 22 30.25 13.84 -21.20
N ALA A 23 30.57 13.39 -19.99
CA ALA A 23 29.63 12.61 -19.16
C ALA A 23 28.40 13.43 -18.73
N LYS A 24 28.57 14.75 -18.53
CA LYS A 24 27.43 15.67 -18.34
C LYS A 24 26.53 15.75 -19.57
N VAL A 25 27.05 15.56 -20.78
CA VAL A 25 26.26 15.64 -22.03
C VAL A 25 25.55 14.31 -22.33
N LEU A 26 26.10 13.17 -21.96
CA LEU A 26 25.45 11.86 -22.17
C LEU A 26 24.25 11.59 -21.24
N PHE A 27 24.17 12.26 -20.09
CA PHE A 27 22.94 12.27 -19.27
C PHE A 27 21.87 13.22 -19.82
N TRP A 28 22.23 14.18 -20.70
CA TRP A 28 21.27 15.14 -21.24
C TRP A 28 20.36 14.55 -22.33
N ASP A 29 20.78 13.50 -23.03
CA ASP A 29 19.97 12.89 -24.08
C ASP A 29 18.85 11.99 -23.54
N ASN A 30 19.00 11.40 -22.34
CA ASN A 30 17.93 10.58 -21.74
C ASN A 30 16.83 11.41 -21.04
N VAL A 31 17.06 12.72 -20.82
CA VAL A 31 16.02 13.66 -20.34
C VAL A 31 15.34 14.38 -21.52
N SER A 32 15.87 14.25 -22.74
CA SER A 32 15.41 14.97 -23.93
C SER A 32 14.06 14.50 -24.51
N ASN A 33 13.53 13.36 -24.04
CA ASN A 33 12.23 12.85 -24.49
C ASN A 33 11.02 13.51 -23.78
N TYR A 34 11.26 14.44 -22.84
CA TYR A 34 10.22 15.38 -22.43
C TYR A 34 10.22 16.55 -23.41
N VAL A 35 9.19 16.62 -24.24
CA VAL A 35 8.86 17.81 -25.06
C VAL A 35 8.88 19.03 -24.13
N ARG A 36 9.95 19.84 -24.18
CA ARG A 36 10.11 21.00 -23.31
C ARG A 36 9.09 22.07 -23.71
N PRO A 37 8.18 22.49 -22.81
CA PRO A 37 7.53 23.77 -22.97
C PRO A 37 8.61 24.87 -22.94
N PRO A 38 8.50 25.94 -23.74
CA PRO A 38 9.56 26.94 -23.91
C PRO A 38 9.89 27.81 -22.67
N SER A 39 9.31 27.57 -21.50
CA SER A 39 9.44 28.42 -20.29
C SER A 39 9.73 27.69 -18.96
N THR A 40 10.10 26.41 -18.98
CA THR A 40 10.26 25.63 -17.74
C THR A 40 11.50 26.04 -16.94
N VAL A 41 11.28 26.44 -15.67
CA VAL A 41 12.36 26.77 -14.72
C VAL A 41 13.10 25.49 -14.31
N PHE A 42 14.43 25.51 -14.34
CA PHE A 42 15.27 24.39 -13.87
C PHE A 42 16.07 24.84 -12.65
N ILE A 43 15.87 24.16 -11.52
CA ILE A 43 16.56 24.39 -10.26
C ILE A 43 17.39 23.15 -9.95
N ASN A 44 18.67 23.33 -9.64
CA ASN A 44 19.54 22.27 -9.13
C ASN A 44 19.78 22.48 -7.64
N LEU A 45 19.34 21.55 -6.78
CA LEU A 45 19.51 21.67 -5.33
C LEU A 45 20.98 21.78 -4.92
N GLY A 46 21.91 21.21 -5.71
CA GLY A 46 23.35 21.30 -5.43
C GLY A 46 23.92 22.73 -5.48
N ASP A 47 23.20 23.67 -6.09
CA ASP A 47 23.58 25.09 -6.10
C ASP A 47 23.11 25.84 -4.83
N TYR A 48 22.22 25.21 -4.05
CA TYR A 48 21.65 25.75 -2.81
C TYR A 48 22.21 25.04 -1.57
N ALA A 49 22.25 23.70 -1.61
CA ALA A 49 22.62 22.83 -0.50
C ALA A 49 23.81 21.93 -0.87
N LYS A 50 24.71 21.73 0.10
CA LYS A 50 25.96 20.97 0.00
C LYS A 50 25.77 19.46 0.12
N GLY A 51 24.72 19.01 0.82
CA GLY A 51 24.47 17.60 1.10
C GLY A 51 25.57 16.97 1.95
N ASP A 52 26.13 17.74 2.89
CA ASP A 52 27.27 17.33 3.74
C ASP A 52 26.84 16.71 5.07
N GLY A 53 25.53 16.59 5.32
CA GLY A 53 24.95 16.04 6.53
C GLY A 53 24.68 17.08 7.62
N SER A 54 25.03 18.35 7.39
CA SER A 54 24.56 19.46 8.23
C SER A 54 23.07 19.73 8.03
N ASP A 55 22.49 20.57 8.88
CA ASP A 55 21.15 21.09 8.68
C ASP A 55 21.14 22.11 7.54
N GLU A 56 20.41 21.78 6.47
CA GLU A 56 20.33 22.57 5.24
C GLU A 56 18.90 23.01 4.95
N THR A 57 18.03 22.98 5.96
CA THR A 57 16.59 23.24 5.81
C THR A 57 16.27 24.52 5.06
N ALA A 58 16.93 25.64 5.42
CA ALA A 58 16.69 26.92 4.77
C ALA A 58 17.13 26.94 3.29
N ALA A 59 18.23 26.25 2.97
CA ALA A 59 18.73 26.15 1.60
C ALA A 59 17.82 25.27 0.74
N ILE A 60 17.34 24.15 1.30
CA ILE A 60 16.37 23.26 0.65
C ILE A 60 15.07 24.03 0.42
N GLN A 61 14.53 24.69 1.44
CA GLN A 61 13.32 25.50 1.29
C GLN A 61 13.48 26.57 0.21
N ALA A 62 14.62 27.28 0.17
CA ALA A 62 14.88 28.28 -0.87
C ALA A 62 14.88 27.69 -2.30
N ALA A 63 15.37 26.45 -2.49
CA ALA A 63 15.31 25.76 -3.78
C ALA A 63 13.87 25.39 -4.18
N PHE A 64 13.05 24.97 -3.23
CA PHE A 64 11.61 24.72 -3.45
C PHE A 64 10.85 26.01 -3.72
N ASP A 65 11.17 27.10 -3.03
CA ASP A 65 10.55 28.41 -3.20
C ASP A 65 10.88 29.01 -4.58
N ALA A 66 12.07 28.70 -5.13
CA ALA A 66 12.48 29.09 -6.47
C ALA A 66 11.68 28.40 -7.60
N LEU A 67 10.94 27.32 -7.30
CA LEU A 67 9.99 26.76 -8.25
C LEU A 67 8.79 27.71 -8.43
N PRO A 68 8.31 27.93 -9.67
CA PRO A 68 7.18 28.81 -9.93
C PRO A 68 5.94 28.47 -9.09
N PRO A 69 5.31 29.45 -8.42
CA PRO A 69 4.07 29.24 -7.69
C PRO A 69 2.87 29.16 -8.64
N ALA A 70 1.73 28.71 -8.10
CA ALA A 70 0.45 28.64 -8.80
C ALA A 70 0.02 29.98 -9.40
N ASN A 71 0.35 31.11 -8.76
CA ASN A 71 -0.04 32.44 -9.21
C ASN A 71 1.11 33.19 -9.88
N ASN A 72 1.96 32.52 -10.66
CA ASN A 72 3.02 33.22 -11.39
C ASN A 72 2.38 34.30 -12.29
N ARG A 73 2.68 35.56 -11.96
CA ARG A 73 2.16 36.73 -12.66
C ARG A 73 3.26 37.28 -13.54
N ASP A 74 2.91 37.66 -14.76
CA ASP A 74 3.84 38.44 -15.59
C ASP A 74 4.04 39.85 -15.01
N GLU A 75 4.88 40.63 -15.68
CA GLU A 75 5.16 42.03 -15.35
C GLU A 75 3.89 42.92 -15.33
N THR A 76 2.77 42.45 -15.91
CA THR A 76 1.48 43.15 -15.93
C THR A 76 0.52 42.70 -14.81
N GLY A 77 0.92 41.71 -14.01
CA GLY A 77 0.09 41.16 -12.95
C GLY A 77 -0.95 40.13 -13.42
N ALA A 78 -0.93 39.74 -14.70
CA ALA A 78 -1.83 38.73 -15.26
C ALA A 78 -1.34 37.32 -14.93
N ILE A 79 -2.25 36.40 -14.61
CA ILE A 79 -1.91 34.99 -14.42
C ILE A 79 -1.54 34.42 -15.79
N THR A 80 -0.27 34.16 -16.01
CA THR A 80 0.24 33.48 -17.21
C THR A 80 0.05 31.97 -17.12
N GLU A 81 0.11 31.27 -18.26
CA GLU A 81 0.20 29.81 -18.29
C GLU A 81 1.28 29.33 -17.30
N HIS A 82 0.91 28.40 -16.40
CA HIS A 82 1.81 27.93 -15.35
C HIS A 82 3.02 27.22 -15.97
N PRO A 83 4.24 27.81 -15.95
CA PRO A 83 5.37 27.31 -16.73
C PRO A 83 5.91 25.96 -16.23
N GLY A 84 5.47 25.54 -15.03
CA GLY A 84 6.01 24.40 -14.33
C GLY A 84 7.49 24.62 -13.97
N GLY A 85 8.11 23.58 -13.44
CA GLY A 85 9.53 23.64 -13.12
C GLY A 85 10.10 22.26 -12.84
N ILE A 86 11.41 22.13 -12.92
CA ILE A 86 12.13 20.91 -12.56
C ILE A 86 13.07 21.27 -11.41
N LEU A 87 12.91 20.60 -10.27
CA LEU A 87 13.88 20.59 -9.19
C LEU A 87 14.68 19.30 -9.29
N TYR A 88 15.92 19.41 -9.76
CA TYR A 88 16.88 18.31 -9.77
C TYR A 88 17.63 18.26 -8.45
N ILE A 89 17.64 17.08 -7.82
CA ILE A 89 18.29 16.82 -6.55
C ILE A 89 19.47 15.86 -6.82
N PRO A 90 20.72 16.36 -6.85
CA PRO A 90 21.89 15.51 -7.05
C PRO A 90 22.12 14.61 -5.84
N ARG A 91 22.84 13.51 -6.04
CA ARG A 91 23.21 12.65 -4.91
C ARG A 91 24.05 13.42 -3.88
N PRO A 92 23.64 13.49 -2.60
CA PRO A 92 24.41 14.18 -1.57
C PRO A 92 25.70 13.43 -1.25
N LYS A 93 26.72 14.13 -0.75
CA LYS A 93 27.97 13.51 -0.27
C LYS A 93 27.70 12.64 0.96
N SER A 94 26.81 13.12 1.82
CA SER A 94 26.29 12.43 2.99
C SER A 94 24.76 12.35 2.87
N PHE A 95 24.05 13.38 3.29
CA PHE A 95 22.61 13.54 3.15
C PHE A 95 22.28 15.04 3.24
N TYR A 96 21.08 15.42 2.83
CA TYR A 96 20.49 16.74 3.07
C TYR A 96 19.76 16.71 4.41
N GLY A 97 20.31 17.39 5.43
CA GLY A 97 19.71 17.45 6.76
C GLY A 97 18.52 18.42 6.80
N ILE A 98 17.43 17.99 7.42
CA ILE A 98 16.20 18.77 7.61
C ILE A 98 15.86 18.83 9.10
N SER A 99 15.82 20.00 9.70
CA SER A 99 15.48 20.23 11.12
C SER A 99 14.08 20.82 11.34
N SER A 100 13.45 21.34 10.28
CA SER A 100 12.06 21.80 10.29
C SER A 100 11.37 21.44 8.98
N THR A 101 10.03 21.45 8.96
CA THR A 101 9.24 21.00 7.82
C THR A 101 9.57 21.76 6.53
N ILE A 102 9.84 21.02 5.44
CA ILE A 102 9.89 21.59 4.10
C ILE A 102 8.47 21.74 3.59
N GLU A 103 8.08 22.98 3.34
CA GLU A 103 6.75 23.36 2.90
C GLU A 103 6.71 23.46 1.38
N VAL A 104 5.94 22.57 0.75
CA VAL A 104 5.72 22.53 -0.69
C VAL A 104 4.29 23.01 -0.95
N ILE A 105 4.15 24.32 -1.12
CA ILE A 105 2.87 25.00 -1.20
C ILE A 105 2.65 25.53 -2.62
N GLU A 106 1.47 25.28 -3.18
CA GLU A 106 1.01 25.87 -4.45
C GLU A 106 2.00 25.66 -5.60
N LYS A 107 2.68 24.50 -5.64
CA LYS A 107 3.58 24.14 -6.74
C LYS A 107 2.80 23.36 -7.79
N TRP A 108 2.70 23.93 -9.00
CA TRP A 108 1.88 23.40 -10.08
C TRP A 108 2.75 23.00 -11.27
N ASN A 109 2.46 21.84 -11.86
CA ASN A 109 3.18 21.31 -13.04
C ASN A 109 4.70 21.17 -12.81
N CYS A 110 5.11 20.90 -11.57
CA CYS A 110 6.51 20.77 -11.19
C CYS A 110 6.94 19.31 -11.10
N THR A 111 8.15 19.02 -11.59
CA THR A 111 8.82 17.73 -11.38
C THR A 111 9.93 17.88 -10.36
N ILE A 112 9.93 17.06 -9.32
CA ILE A 112 11.03 16.94 -8.36
C ILE A 112 11.67 15.58 -8.59
N VAL A 113 12.95 15.57 -8.92
CA VAL A 113 13.65 14.33 -9.29
C VAL A 113 14.95 14.21 -8.52
N CYS A 114 15.07 13.14 -7.75
CA CYS A 114 16.34 12.69 -7.21
C CYS A 114 17.08 11.89 -8.29
N GLU A 115 18.38 12.17 -8.48
CA GLU A 115 19.24 11.60 -9.51
C GLU A 115 19.10 10.07 -9.67
N THR A 116 19.03 9.36 -8.54
CA THR A 116 18.82 7.90 -8.49
C THR A 116 17.98 7.55 -7.28
N LEU A 117 17.22 6.45 -7.33
CA LEU A 117 16.60 5.89 -6.12
C LEU A 117 17.68 5.42 -5.16
N ALA A 118 17.74 6.04 -3.98
CA ALA A 118 18.65 5.62 -2.92
C ALA A 118 17.84 4.78 -1.91
N LEU A 119 18.07 3.46 -1.94
CA LEU A 119 17.23 2.42 -1.29
C LEU A 119 17.62 2.05 0.14
N GLY A 120 18.50 2.80 0.80
CA GLY A 120 18.91 2.45 2.15
C GLY A 120 19.59 1.07 2.31
N THR A 121 20.89 0.84 2.10
CA THR A 121 21.52 -0.41 2.59
C THR A 121 21.54 -0.46 4.13
N ARG A 122 21.62 -1.66 4.70
CA ARG A 122 21.69 -1.94 6.16
C ARG A 122 23.00 -1.45 6.82
N GLY A 123 23.78 -0.59 6.17
CA GLY A 123 25.12 -0.15 6.57
C GLY A 123 25.24 1.33 6.98
N PRO A 124 26.35 1.73 7.61
CA PRO A 124 26.46 2.97 8.38
C PRO A 124 26.65 4.27 7.56
N ILE A 125 26.76 4.20 6.23
CA ILE A 125 27.10 5.36 5.39
C ILE A 125 26.15 5.49 4.20
N THR A 126 25.12 6.30 4.45
CA THR A 126 24.18 7.04 3.59
C THR A 126 23.62 6.38 2.33
N PRO A 127 22.33 6.04 2.40
CA PRO A 127 21.60 5.71 1.19
C PRO A 127 20.23 6.40 1.14
N PHE A 128 20.04 7.54 1.83
CA PHE A 128 18.85 8.40 1.74
C PHE A 128 19.24 9.82 1.35
N TYR A 129 18.40 10.49 0.56
CA TYR A 129 18.62 11.89 0.21
C TYR A 129 18.42 12.81 1.41
N PHE A 130 17.31 12.62 2.12
CA PHE A 130 16.92 13.49 3.21
C PHE A 130 16.97 12.78 4.56
N ARG A 131 17.41 13.50 5.59
CA ARG A 131 17.42 12.98 6.97
C ARG A 131 16.82 14.02 7.91
N TRP A 132 15.94 13.57 8.80
CA TRP A 132 15.45 14.41 9.86
C TRP A 132 16.50 14.60 10.95
N LEU A 133 16.83 15.86 11.23
CA LEU A 133 17.70 16.33 12.31
C LEU A 133 16.94 17.17 13.35
N GLY A 134 15.64 17.36 13.13
CA GLY A 134 14.79 18.23 13.93
C GLY A 134 14.31 17.59 15.23
N ALA A 135 13.43 18.31 15.91
CA ALA A 135 12.78 17.81 17.12
C ALA A 135 11.81 16.64 16.83
N ASP A 136 11.43 15.93 17.89
CA ASP A 136 10.35 14.94 17.86
C ASP A 136 9.03 15.55 17.35
N ASN A 137 8.16 14.71 16.78
CA ASN A 137 6.84 15.05 16.24
C ASN A 137 6.85 16.02 15.03
N GLY A 138 7.98 16.16 14.34
CA GLY A 138 8.06 16.94 13.10
C GLY A 138 7.54 16.21 11.86
N THR A 139 7.41 16.95 10.75
CA THR A 139 7.12 16.39 9.41
C THR A 139 8.27 16.76 8.48
N MET A 140 8.78 15.83 7.67
CA MET A 140 9.89 16.17 6.76
C MET A 140 9.41 17.02 5.58
N PHE A 141 8.36 16.57 4.89
CA PHE A 141 7.75 17.29 3.76
C PHE A 141 6.25 17.43 3.94
N ASN A 142 5.75 18.63 3.69
CA ASN A 142 4.33 18.94 3.72
C ASN A 142 3.88 19.51 2.37
N PHE A 143 2.97 18.81 1.70
CA PHE A 143 2.41 19.21 0.41
C PHE A 143 1.04 19.85 0.60
N ARG A 144 0.84 21.05 0.05
CA ARG A 144 -0.42 21.81 0.19
C ARG A 144 -0.79 22.52 -1.11
N SER A 145 -2.02 22.28 -1.57
CA SER A 145 -2.58 22.94 -2.76
C SER A 145 -1.74 22.72 -4.03
N CYS A 146 -1.17 21.52 -4.16
CA CYS A 146 -0.31 21.16 -5.28
C CYS A 146 -1.12 20.52 -6.41
N LYS A 147 -0.66 20.73 -7.65
CA LYS A 147 -1.34 20.23 -8.85
C LYS A 147 -0.36 19.77 -9.92
N GLY A 148 -0.63 18.67 -10.60
CA GLY A 148 0.16 18.25 -11.76
C GLY A 148 1.62 17.96 -11.43
N MET A 149 1.92 17.62 -10.16
CA MET A 149 3.31 17.39 -9.74
C MET A 149 3.76 15.96 -10.01
N ARG A 150 5.04 15.80 -10.31
CA ARG A 150 5.69 14.50 -10.38
C ARG A 150 6.89 14.47 -9.44
N LEU A 151 6.94 13.49 -8.54
CA LEU A 151 8.07 13.26 -7.65
C LEU A 151 8.70 11.92 -8.03
N GLU A 152 10.01 11.88 -8.20
CA GLU A 152 10.72 10.66 -8.59
C GLU A 152 11.90 10.39 -7.67
N ASN A 153 12.07 9.11 -7.30
CA ASN A 153 13.23 8.59 -6.60
C ASN A 153 13.48 9.22 -5.22
N LEU A 154 12.46 9.80 -4.61
CA LEU A 154 12.57 10.48 -3.33
C LEU A 154 12.84 9.46 -2.22
N SER A 155 13.88 9.69 -1.42
CA SER A 155 14.15 8.85 -0.26
C SER A 155 14.54 9.64 0.99
N MET A 156 13.98 9.23 2.13
CA MET A 156 14.12 9.94 3.39
C MET A 156 14.14 9.02 4.62
N CYS A 157 14.78 9.49 5.70
CA CYS A 157 14.95 8.74 6.94
C CYS A 157 14.71 9.62 8.18
N GLY A 158 13.91 9.11 9.14
CA GLY A 158 13.60 9.77 10.41
C GLY A 158 14.48 9.33 11.59
N MET A 159 15.74 8.98 11.35
CA MET A 159 16.66 8.47 12.39
C MET A 159 17.54 9.59 12.95
N ASP A 160 17.61 9.71 14.28
CA ASP A 160 18.49 10.67 14.95
C ASP A 160 19.97 10.46 14.59
N ALA A 161 20.83 11.46 14.83
CA ALA A 161 22.26 11.40 14.50
C ALA A 161 23.00 10.23 15.19
N ASN A 162 22.44 9.66 16.27
CA ASN A 162 23.06 8.64 17.10
C ASN A 162 22.67 7.20 16.72
N GLY A 163 21.58 7.00 15.98
CA GLY A 163 20.99 5.69 15.66
C GLY A 163 21.73 4.82 14.63
N LEU A 164 22.85 5.29 14.08
CA LEU A 164 23.65 4.55 13.08
C LEU A 164 25.02 4.10 13.59
N SER A 165 25.36 4.32 14.87
CA SER A 165 26.55 3.71 15.44
C SER A 165 26.25 2.28 15.89
N ALA A 166 26.76 1.33 15.10
CA ALA A 166 26.96 -0.11 15.39
C ALA A 166 25.73 -1.05 15.38
N SER A 167 25.55 -1.80 14.28
CA SER A 167 25.98 -3.19 14.22
C SER A 167 25.84 -3.78 12.80
N THR A 168 26.95 -4.31 12.29
CA THR A 168 26.99 -5.22 11.15
C THR A 168 26.65 -6.63 11.66
N ASP A 169 25.66 -7.28 11.04
CA ASP A 169 25.52 -8.75 10.94
C ASP A 169 25.02 -9.62 12.10
N ALA A 170 24.46 -9.10 13.18
CA ALA A 170 23.73 -9.95 14.14
C ALA A 170 22.45 -9.28 14.61
N GLY A 171 21.32 -9.98 14.47
CA GLY A 171 19.98 -9.67 15.01
C GLY A 171 19.77 -8.20 15.41
N TRP A 172 19.08 -7.45 14.55
CA TRP A 172 18.75 -6.04 14.81
C TRP A 172 17.91 -5.92 16.10
N THR A 173 18.58 -5.65 17.20
CA THR A 173 18.05 -4.93 18.34
C THR A 173 18.84 -3.64 18.38
N PRO A 174 18.23 -2.47 18.10
CA PRO A 174 18.91 -1.22 18.36
C PRO A 174 19.38 -1.27 19.82
N PRO A 175 20.65 -0.95 20.13
CA PRO A 175 21.14 -0.87 21.49
C PRO A 175 20.13 -0.08 22.31
N ASN A 176 19.64 -0.67 23.41
CA ASN A 176 18.64 -0.09 24.31
C ASN A 176 18.91 1.40 24.51
N GLY A 177 18.18 2.28 23.81
CA GLY A 177 18.34 3.73 23.90
C GLY A 177 18.53 4.50 22.59
N GLN A 178 18.85 3.86 21.46
CA GLN A 178 18.88 4.54 20.16
C GLN A 178 17.45 4.68 19.60
N ARG A 179 16.96 5.92 19.50
CA ARG A 179 15.56 6.23 19.19
C ARG A 179 15.43 6.61 17.72
N LEU A 180 14.46 5.99 17.04
CA LEU A 180 13.75 6.67 15.95
C LEU A 180 13.31 8.03 16.51
N THR A 181 13.57 9.15 15.83
CA THR A 181 13.08 10.45 16.33
C THR A 181 11.57 10.32 16.50
N LYS A 182 11.10 10.49 17.74
CA LYS A 182 9.77 10.04 18.14
C LYS A 182 8.74 10.88 17.41
N GLY A 183 7.71 10.25 16.84
CA GLY A 183 6.60 10.98 16.23
C GLY A 183 6.89 11.64 14.87
N VAL A 184 8.08 11.48 14.29
CA VAL A 184 8.38 12.08 12.98
C VAL A 184 7.50 11.47 11.89
N THR A 185 6.92 12.33 11.05
CA THR A 185 6.19 11.95 9.84
C THR A 185 7.06 12.19 8.60
N GLY A 186 7.10 11.22 7.69
CA GLY A 186 7.85 11.36 6.44
C GLY A 186 7.22 12.43 5.54
N ILE A 187 6.05 12.11 4.97
CA ILE A 187 5.33 13.04 4.09
C ILE A 187 3.90 13.24 4.60
N THR A 188 3.46 14.50 4.63
CA THR A 188 2.08 14.88 4.88
C THR A 188 1.47 15.56 3.65
N PHE A 189 0.20 15.24 3.36
CA PHE A 189 -0.63 15.94 2.38
C PHE A 189 -1.79 16.62 3.09
N GLY A 190 -1.90 17.94 2.94
CA GLY A 190 -2.97 18.72 3.52
C GLY A 190 -2.53 19.58 4.70
N PRO A 191 -3.39 20.52 5.13
CA PRO A 191 -3.01 21.53 6.10
C PRO A 191 -2.90 20.96 7.51
N GLN A 192 -1.82 21.29 8.21
CA GLN A 192 -1.70 21.04 9.65
C GLN A 192 -2.65 21.97 10.46
N ASN A 193 -3.04 23.14 9.93
CA ASN A 193 -3.76 24.19 10.68
C ASN A 193 -4.63 25.17 9.85
N ALA A 194 -5.05 24.86 8.61
CA ALA A 194 -5.69 25.84 7.70
C ALA A 194 -6.88 25.26 6.90
N ALA A 195 -7.63 26.14 6.24
CA ALA A 195 -8.72 25.81 5.33
C ALA A 195 -8.29 24.78 4.26
N SER A 196 -9.26 23.98 3.79
CA SER A 196 -9.13 22.90 2.80
C SER A 196 -7.97 23.12 1.79
N GLY A 197 -6.98 22.22 1.81
CA GLY A 197 -6.02 22.10 0.73
C GLY A 197 -6.54 21.11 -0.32
N PHE A 198 -6.04 21.18 -1.55
CA PHE A 198 -6.30 20.15 -2.56
C PHE A 198 -5.01 19.50 -3.01
N GLN A 199 -5.09 18.24 -3.47
CA GLN A 199 -4.02 17.58 -4.19
C GLN A 199 -4.59 16.99 -5.46
N ASN A 200 -4.11 17.44 -6.61
CA ASN A 200 -4.73 17.06 -7.88
C ASN A 200 -3.66 16.65 -8.90
N SER A 201 -3.85 15.50 -9.55
CA SER A 201 -2.99 15.01 -10.62
C SER A 201 -1.53 14.89 -10.20
N MET A 202 -1.26 14.36 -9.00
CA MET A 202 0.08 14.15 -8.48
C MET A 202 0.52 12.70 -8.66
N ILE A 203 1.76 12.49 -9.08
CA ILE A 203 2.39 11.17 -9.19
C ILE A 203 3.67 11.17 -8.36
N ILE A 204 3.80 10.17 -7.49
CA ILE A 204 4.99 9.95 -6.66
C ILE A 204 5.52 8.56 -7.00
N ASP A 205 6.62 8.52 -7.72
CA ASP A 205 7.22 7.31 -8.24
C ASP A 205 8.51 6.98 -7.49
N LYS A 206 8.63 5.74 -7.03
CA LYS A 206 9.77 5.21 -6.28
C LYS A 206 10.07 6.03 -5.02
N LEU A 207 9.08 6.13 -4.14
CA LEU A 207 9.24 6.74 -2.82
C LEU A 207 9.80 5.73 -1.83
N HIS A 208 10.84 6.07 -1.07
CA HIS A 208 11.32 5.27 0.05
C HIS A 208 11.39 6.08 1.35
N ILE A 209 10.55 5.72 2.32
CA ILE A 209 10.56 6.31 3.66
C ILE A 209 11.00 5.25 4.66
N ARG A 210 11.93 5.60 5.55
CA ARG A 210 12.42 4.67 6.58
C ARG A 210 12.50 5.30 7.96
N ALA A 211 12.31 4.48 8.99
CA ALA A 211 12.68 4.83 10.36
C ALA A 211 11.96 6.11 10.85
N VAL A 212 10.65 6.18 10.61
CA VAL A 212 9.76 7.28 11.02
C VAL A 212 8.69 6.76 11.96
N ALA A 213 7.93 7.63 12.64
CA ALA A 213 6.72 7.18 13.32
C ALA A 213 5.59 6.92 12.33
N THR A 214 5.34 7.90 11.45
CA THR A 214 4.34 7.81 10.38
C THR A 214 5.02 7.91 9.02
N GLY A 215 4.81 6.95 8.11
CA GLY A 215 5.32 7.02 6.74
C GLY A 215 4.69 8.16 5.94
N ILE A 216 3.43 7.95 5.57
CA ILE A 216 2.61 8.89 4.80
C ILE A 216 1.39 9.27 5.62
N ARG A 217 1.12 10.56 5.75
CA ARG A 217 -0.09 11.10 6.37
C ARG A 217 -0.93 11.84 5.32
N LEU A 218 -2.19 11.45 5.18
CA LEU A 218 -3.19 12.11 4.32
C LEU A 218 -4.19 12.82 5.22
N GLY A 219 -4.08 14.15 5.25
CA GLY A 219 -4.81 15.03 6.14
C GLY A 219 -4.30 15.01 7.57
N ASP A 220 -4.61 16.07 8.32
CA ASP A 220 -4.25 16.20 9.73
C ASP A 220 -5.42 16.72 10.60
N TYR A 221 -6.52 17.14 9.95
CA TYR A 221 -7.63 17.80 10.63
C TYR A 221 -8.94 17.03 10.46
N PRO A 222 -9.58 16.54 11.54
CA PRO A 222 -10.73 15.62 11.48
C PRO A 222 -11.89 16.05 10.57
N ASN A 223 -12.06 17.36 10.35
CA ASN A 223 -13.14 17.93 9.54
C ASN A 223 -12.67 18.67 8.27
N ASN A 224 -11.36 18.82 8.03
CA ASN A 224 -10.79 19.61 6.91
C ASN A 224 -9.51 18.95 6.38
N GLY A 225 -9.62 17.71 5.91
CA GLY A 225 -8.52 17.07 5.19
C GLY A 225 -8.40 17.56 3.74
N PRO A 226 -7.36 17.11 3.01
CA PRO A 226 -7.18 17.48 1.61
C PRO A 226 -8.34 16.95 0.76
N ASP A 227 -8.71 17.71 -0.26
CA ASP A 227 -9.52 17.19 -1.37
C ASP A 227 -8.58 16.61 -2.43
N VAL A 228 -8.63 15.29 -2.60
CA VAL A 228 -7.73 14.55 -3.47
C VAL A 228 -8.50 14.00 -4.66
N THR A 229 -8.25 14.59 -5.83
CA THR A 229 -8.86 14.13 -7.09
C THR A 229 -8.03 13.02 -7.77
N THR A 230 -6.71 13.12 -7.71
CA THR A 230 -5.79 12.11 -8.26
C THR A 230 -4.42 12.23 -7.58
N LEU A 231 -4.07 11.25 -6.76
CA LEU A 231 -2.77 11.14 -6.10
C LEU A 231 -2.31 9.69 -6.21
N THR A 232 -1.28 9.45 -7.01
CA THR A 232 -0.81 8.10 -7.29
C THR A 232 0.59 7.89 -6.74
N PHE A 233 0.75 6.85 -5.94
CA PHE A 233 2.02 6.36 -5.44
C PHE A 233 2.41 5.10 -6.20
N ARG A 234 3.58 5.11 -6.85
CA ARG A 234 4.12 3.98 -7.60
C ARG A 234 5.39 3.48 -6.95
N SER A 235 5.48 2.17 -6.74
CA SER A 235 6.66 1.52 -6.14
C SER A 235 7.10 2.19 -4.84
N THR A 236 6.15 2.37 -3.92
CA THR A 236 6.41 3.00 -2.62
C THR A 236 6.89 1.96 -1.62
N ARG A 237 7.95 2.30 -0.89
CA ARG A 237 8.49 1.51 0.22
C ARG A 237 8.45 2.29 1.52
N ILE A 238 7.84 1.72 2.55
CA ILE A 238 7.78 2.31 3.90
C ILE A 238 8.31 1.28 4.90
N SER A 239 9.48 1.53 5.46
CA SER A 239 10.19 0.55 6.31
C SER A 239 10.48 1.07 7.71
N GLU A 240 10.41 0.20 8.71
CA GLU A 240 10.72 0.49 10.11
C GLU A 240 9.90 1.64 10.70
N PHE A 241 8.60 1.74 10.34
CA PHE A 241 7.71 2.72 10.95
C PHE A 241 7.33 2.29 12.38
N SER A 242 7.32 3.22 13.35
CA SER A 242 7.03 2.88 14.75
C SER A 242 5.58 3.07 15.17
N GLN A 243 4.73 3.65 14.32
CA GLN A 243 3.33 3.90 14.62
C GLN A 243 2.44 3.53 13.44
N TYR A 244 2.53 4.27 12.33
CA TYR A 244 1.72 4.06 11.13
C TYR A 244 2.59 3.99 9.88
N GLY A 245 2.28 3.08 8.97
CA GLY A 245 2.86 3.16 7.64
C GLY A 245 2.15 4.24 6.81
N ILE A 246 0.84 4.10 6.64
CA ILE A 246 -0.03 5.09 6.01
C ILE A 246 -1.15 5.45 6.98
N LEU A 247 -1.34 6.75 7.23
CA LEU A 247 -2.43 7.30 8.02
C LEU A 247 -3.31 8.18 7.14
N CYS A 248 -4.53 7.73 6.88
CA CYS A 248 -5.58 8.53 6.24
C CYS A 248 -6.43 9.17 7.33
N ALA A 249 -5.98 10.32 7.85
CA ALA A 249 -6.60 10.93 9.02
C ALA A 249 -7.91 11.66 8.70
N SER A 250 -8.01 12.29 7.53
CA SER A 250 -9.14 13.14 7.13
C SER A 250 -9.16 13.41 5.63
N GLY A 251 -10.26 13.99 5.13
CA GLY A 251 -10.36 14.52 3.76
C GLY A 251 -11.13 13.63 2.79
N ASN A 252 -11.30 14.15 1.57
CA ASN A 252 -11.84 13.38 0.46
C ASN A 252 -10.67 12.73 -0.28
N LEU A 253 -10.48 11.44 -0.07
CA LEU A 253 -9.31 10.73 -0.58
C LEU A 253 -9.57 9.89 -1.84
N ALA A 254 -10.79 9.95 -2.41
CA ALA A 254 -11.27 9.03 -3.46
C ALA A 254 -10.35 8.89 -4.70
N GLY A 255 -9.48 9.87 -4.96
CA GLY A 255 -8.47 9.80 -6.02
C GLY A 255 -7.12 9.19 -5.63
N THR A 256 -6.97 8.62 -4.43
CA THR A 256 -5.68 8.16 -3.91
C THR A 256 -5.44 6.69 -4.26
N THR A 257 -4.32 6.40 -4.92
CA THR A 257 -3.94 5.03 -5.32
C THR A 257 -2.50 4.72 -4.95
N PHE A 258 -2.27 3.54 -4.38
CA PHE A 258 -0.96 2.94 -4.20
C PHE A 258 -0.84 1.74 -5.14
N GLU A 259 -0.06 1.84 -6.22
CA GLU A 259 0.01 0.79 -7.27
C GLU A 259 0.91 -0.41 -6.89
N THR A 260 1.96 -0.14 -6.12
CA THR A 260 2.87 -1.14 -5.56
C THR A 260 3.39 -0.59 -4.27
N LEU A 261 3.10 -1.31 -3.19
CA LEU A 261 3.38 -0.87 -1.83
C LEU A 261 4.16 -1.97 -1.11
N GLU A 262 5.36 -1.66 -0.65
CA GLU A 262 6.16 -2.53 0.21
C GLU A 262 6.25 -1.90 1.59
N MET A 263 5.91 -2.66 2.62
CA MET A 263 5.91 -2.15 3.98
C MET A 263 6.65 -3.07 4.93
N THR A 264 7.34 -2.46 5.89
CA THR A 264 7.91 -3.16 7.03
C THR A 264 7.67 -2.36 8.29
N SER A 265 6.97 -2.94 9.25
CA SER A 265 6.73 -2.30 10.55
C SER A 265 7.97 -2.40 11.44
N GLY A 266 8.17 -1.37 12.27
CA GLY A 266 9.09 -1.42 13.39
C GLY A 266 8.44 -2.03 14.64
N LYS A 267 9.26 -2.34 15.65
CA LYS A 267 8.77 -2.86 16.93
C LYS A 267 7.77 -1.88 17.57
N GLY A 268 6.59 -2.36 17.92
CA GLY A 268 5.58 -1.57 18.60
C GLY A 268 4.65 -0.77 17.68
N ALA A 269 4.78 -0.89 16.35
CA ALA A 269 3.90 -0.22 15.40
C ALA A 269 2.42 -0.54 15.65
N THR A 270 1.57 0.47 15.42
CA THR A 270 0.13 0.40 15.67
C THR A 270 -0.64 -0.14 14.48
N ALA A 271 -0.31 0.25 13.25
CA ALA A 271 -0.95 -0.27 12.05
C ALA A 271 -0.07 -0.08 10.82
N ALA A 272 -0.20 -0.96 9.83
CA ALA A 272 0.37 -0.70 8.52
C ALA A 272 -0.41 0.42 7.85
N ILE A 273 -1.73 0.28 7.78
CA ILE A 273 -2.63 1.26 7.16
C ILE A 273 -3.74 1.57 8.16
N ILE A 274 -4.03 2.85 8.36
CA ILE A 274 -5.20 3.29 9.10
C ILE A 274 -6.04 4.22 8.23
N VAL A 275 -7.34 3.94 8.17
CA VAL A 275 -8.33 4.73 7.42
C VAL A 275 -9.34 5.28 8.41
N ASN A 276 -9.25 6.59 8.64
CA ASN A 276 -10.17 7.35 9.47
C ASN A 276 -11.12 8.22 8.64
N ALA A 277 -10.88 8.40 7.33
CA ALA A 277 -11.75 9.11 6.40
C ALA A 277 -11.36 8.83 4.95
N GLY A 278 -12.25 9.17 4.02
CA GLY A 278 -12.03 9.05 2.58
C GLY A 278 -12.02 7.61 2.08
N GLU A 279 -11.57 7.42 0.84
CA GLU A 279 -11.40 6.12 0.21
C GLU A 279 -10.00 6.04 -0.39
N ILE A 280 -9.33 4.89 -0.27
CA ILE A 280 -8.05 4.66 -0.95
C ILE A 280 -8.06 3.32 -1.70
N LEU A 281 -7.31 3.26 -2.80
CA LEU A 281 -7.03 2.03 -3.53
C LEU A 281 -5.59 1.58 -3.27
N VAL A 282 -5.41 0.31 -2.90
CA VAL A 282 -4.10 -0.30 -2.70
C VAL A 282 -3.98 -1.53 -3.60
N LEU A 283 -2.95 -1.54 -4.44
CA LEU A 283 -2.64 -2.60 -5.37
C LEU A 283 -1.27 -3.19 -5.03
N ASN A 284 -1.12 -4.51 -5.22
CA ASN A 284 0.15 -5.22 -5.11
C ASN A 284 0.90 -4.89 -3.81
N TRP A 285 0.20 -4.99 -2.68
CA TRP A 285 0.78 -4.69 -1.38
C TRP A 285 1.50 -5.90 -0.80
N THR A 286 2.76 -5.73 -0.43
CA THR A 286 3.51 -6.71 0.34
C THR A 286 3.91 -6.14 1.69
N LEU A 287 3.61 -6.87 2.75
CA LEU A 287 4.00 -6.52 4.11
C LEU A 287 4.83 -7.64 4.73
N ALA A 288 6.04 -7.27 5.17
CA ALA A 288 6.89 -8.10 6.01
C ALA A 288 7.06 -7.42 7.37
N SER A 289 6.77 -8.09 8.48
CA SER A 289 7.08 -7.54 9.82
C SER A 289 8.58 -7.69 10.13
N SER A 290 9.14 -6.77 10.93
CA SER A 290 10.52 -6.89 11.38
C SER A 290 10.74 -8.21 12.13
N ARG A 291 11.65 -9.05 11.62
CA ARG A 291 12.08 -10.32 12.22
C ARG A 291 12.74 -10.09 13.58
N GLY A 292 11.95 -10.09 14.65
CA GLY A 292 12.43 -10.05 16.03
C GLY A 292 11.74 -11.13 16.86
N ASN A 293 12.53 -12.02 17.47
CA ASN A 293 12.11 -13.21 18.22
C ASN A 293 11.28 -12.95 19.50
N TYR A 294 10.79 -11.73 19.74
CA TYR A 294 9.97 -11.40 20.90
C TYR A 294 8.89 -10.43 20.46
N MET A 295 7.69 -10.98 20.24
CA MET A 295 6.46 -10.32 19.82
C MET A 295 5.85 -9.50 20.98
N PRO A 296 5.65 -8.17 20.85
CA PRO A 296 4.79 -7.48 21.80
C PRO A 296 3.71 -6.61 21.15
N ASN A 297 3.68 -6.44 19.81
CA ASN A 297 2.58 -5.71 19.19
C ASN A 297 2.02 -6.45 17.96
N PRO A 298 0.85 -7.10 18.07
CA PRO A 298 0.20 -7.73 16.93
C PRO A 298 -0.16 -6.71 15.84
N ASP A 299 -0.41 -5.45 16.18
CA ASP A 299 -1.17 -4.57 15.28
C ASP A 299 -0.35 -3.89 14.18
N GLY A 300 0.98 -3.92 14.26
CA GLY A 300 1.86 -3.24 13.29
C GLY A 300 1.70 -3.67 11.83
N ALA A 301 1.00 -4.77 11.58
CA ALA A 301 0.70 -5.30 10.25
C ALA A 301 -0.75 -5.10 9.81
N ALA A 302 -1.63 -4.70 10.72
CA ALA A 302 -3.06 -4.62 10.47
C ALA A 302 -3.39 -3.42 9.57
N VAL A 303 -4.46 -3.59 8.79
CA VAL A 303 -5.28 -2.51 8.27
C VAL A 303 -6.35 -2.20 9.31
N ILE A 304 -6.40 -0.97 9.78
CA ILE A 304 -7.42 -0.51 10.72
C ILE A 304 -8.36 0.45 10.01
N ILE A 305 -9.65 0.18 10.04
CA ILE A 305 -10.67 1.06 9.45
C ILE A 305 -11.60 1.54 10.57
N ASN A 306 -11.50 2.83 10.87
CA ASN A 306 -12.41 3.49 11.81
C ASN A 306 -13.57 4.17 11.08
N SER A 307 -13.28 4.77 9.92
CA SER A 307 -14.28 5.34 9.03
C SER A 307 -13.71 5.47 7.61
N GLY A 308 -14.58 5.61 6.60
CA GLY A 308 -14.18 5.62 5.18
C GLY A 308 -14.18 4.23 4.55
N GLY A 309 -13.46 4.09 3.42
CA GLY A 309 -13.39 2.85 2.65
C GLY A 309 -11.99 2.53 2.16
N ILE A 310 -11.80 1.27 1.79
CA ILE A 310 -10.55 0.81 1.18
C ILE A 310 -10.81 -0.34 0.23
N GLN A 311 -10.17 -0.28 -0.92
CA GLN A 311 -10.05 -1.41 -1.83
C GLN A 311 -8.61 -1.90 -1.83
N ILE A 312 -8.41 -3.19 -1.55
CA ILE A 312 -7.10 -3.84 -1.58
C ILE A 312 -7.14 -4.96 -2.61
N VAL A 313 -6.24 -4.88 -3.59
CA VAL A 313 -6.11 -5.88 -4.66
C VAL A 313 -4.71 -6.50 -4.62
N LYS A 314 -4.64 -7.82 -4.53
CA LYS A 314 -3.40 -8.62 -4.49
C LYS A 314 -2.47 -8.16 -3.35
N ALA A 315 -2.93 -8.32 -2.11
CA ALA A 315 -2.08 -8.12 -0.95
C ALA A 315 -1.52 -9.42 -0.41
N TRP A 316 -0.34 -9.34 0.19
CA TRP A 316 0.30 -10.44 0.90
C TRP A 316 0.87 -9.95 2.23
N SER A 317 0.47 -10.63 3.31
CA SER A 317 0.98 -10.40 4.66
C SER A 317 1.44 -11.73 5.26
N GLU A 318 2.67 -11.78 5.76
CA GLU A 318 3.23 -12.92 6.49
C GLU A 318 2.95 -12.88 8.00
N TRP A 319 2.16 -11.90 8.47
CA TRP A 319 1.99 -11.67 9.90
C TRP A 319 0.80 -12.41 10.50
N TRP A 320 0.94 -12.79 11.77
CA TRP A 320 -0.06 -13.58 12.50
C TRP A 320 -1.23 -12.75 13.02
N ALA A 321 -1.09 -11.44 13.25
CA ALA A 321 -2.21 -10.65 13.73
C ALA A 321 -3.27 -10.41 12.64
N PRO A 322 -4.50 -10.00 13.00
CA PRO A 322 -5.54 -9.77 12.01
C PRO A 322 -5.09 -8.82 10.89
N PHE A 323 -5.32 -9.24 9.65
CA PHE A 323 -5.05 -8.46 8.46
C PHE A 323 -5.91 -7.20 8.43
N LEU A 324 -7.19 -7.34 8.78
CA LEU A 324 -8.15 -6.24 8.82
C LEU A 324 -8.85 -6.19 10.18
N LYS A 325 -8.92 -5.00 10.76
CA LYS A 325 -9.70 -4.68 11.94
C LYS A 325 -10.57 -3.47 11.68
N THR A 326 -11.79 -3.49 12.18
CA THR A 326 -12.65 -2.30 12.19
C THR A 326 -13.15 -2.00 13.60
N GLY A 327 -13.51 -0.75 13.86
CA GLY A 327 -14.09 -0.36 15.16
C GLY A 327 -13.11 -0.41 16.34
N SER A 328 -11.83 -0.75 16.11
CA SER A 328 -10.78 -0.61 17.11
C SER A 328 -10.44 0.88 17.25
N ARG A 329 -11.08 1.55 18.22
CA ARG A 329 -10.85 2.96 18.57
C ARG A 329 -9.35 3.24 18.57
N ALA A 330 -8.85 3.96 17.57
CA ALA A 330 -7.44 4.33 17.54
C ALA A 330 -7.13 5.17 18.80
N PRO A 331 -6.07 4.85 19.57
CA PRO A 331 -5.79 5.52 20.84
C PRO A 331 -5.47 7.01 20.70
N GLU A 332 -5.22 7.51 19.48
CA GLU A 332 -4.81 8.89 19.22
C GLU A 332 -5.93 9.83 18.77
N THR A 333 -7.14 9.33 18.48
CA THR A 333 -8.24 10.17 18.02
C THR A 333 -9.52 9.84 18.77
N ASP A 334 -9.83 10.63 19.80
CA ASP A 334 -11.19 10.74 20.38
C ASP A 334 -12.21 11.34 19.39
N TYR A 335 -11.80 11.60 18.16
CA TYR A 335 -12.63 12.11 17.09
C TYR A 335 -13.33 10.96 16.36
N VAL A 336 -14.47 10.54 16.90
CA VAL A 336 -15.52 9.88 16.12
C VAL A 336 -16.24 10.97 15.32
N THR A 337 -15.58 11.54 14.32
CA THR A 337 -16.20 12.55 13.45
C THR A 337 -16.56 11.92 12.12
N GLY A 338 -17.81 11.47 12.01
CA GLY A 338 -18.70 11.64 10.84
C GLY A 338 -18.18 11.41 9.41
N GLY A 339 -17.06 10.73 9.20
CA GLY A 339 -16.60 10.35 7.87
C GLY A 339 -17.63 9.46 7.21
N SER A 340 -17.91 9.70 5.93
CA SER A 340 -18.94 8.99 5.16
C SER A 340 -18.77 7.47 5.33
N ALA A 341 -19.65 6.87 6.11
CA ALA A 341 -19.76 5.43 6.34
C ALA A 341 -20.41 4.74 5.12
N SER A 342 -20.04 5.15 3.89
CA SER A 342 -20.74 4.72 2.68
C SER A 342 -19.84 4.05 1.65
N TYR A 343 -18.53 4.00 1.89
CA TYR A 343 -17.62 3.32 0.97
C TYR A 343 -17.50 1.84 1.32
N PRO A 344 -17.67 0.92 0.36
CA PRO A 344 -17.50 -0.51 0.61
C PRO A 344 -16.04 -0.83 0.97
N ILE A 345 -15.85 -1.92 1.71
CA ILE A 345 -14.52 -2.49 1.93
C ILE A 345 -14.38 -3.68 1.01
N ILE A 346 -13.39 -3.63 0.12
CA ILE A 346 -13.18 -4.65 -0.90
C ILE A 346 -11.79 -5.26 -0.74
N LEU A 347 -11.73 -6.55 -0.51
CA LEU A 347 -10.51 -7.34 -0.49
C LEU A 347 -10.53 -8.31 -1.67
N GLU A 348 -9.58 -8.18 -2.59
CA GLU A 348 -9.45 -9.03 -3.78
C GLU A 348 -8.08 -9.69 -3.81
N GLY A 349 -8.05 -11.03 -3.85
CA GLY A 349 -6.80 -11.79 -3.95
C GLY A 349 -5.85 -11.57 -2.76
N VAL A 350 -6.39 -11.19 -1.60
CA VAL A 350 -5.59 -10.98 -0.38
C VAL A 350 -5.17 -12.32 0.20
N ARG A 351 -3.88 -12.46 0.50
CA ARG A 351 -3.28 -13.62 1.16
C ARG A 351 -2.79 -13.24 2.54
N HIS A 352 -3.42 -13.77 3.57
CA HIS A 352 -3.08 -13.51 4.96
C HIS A 352 -2.41 -14.74 5.61
N PHE A 353 -1.26 -14.50 6.23
CA PHE A 353 -0.45 -15.50 6.94
C PHE A 353 0.00 -16.67 6.05
N ASP A 354 0.35 -16.38 4.80
CA ASP A 354 0.85 -17.33 3.80
C ASP A 354 2.38 -17.29 3.76
N GLY A 355 3.07 -18.07 4.62
CA GLY A 355 4.54 -18.05 4.70
C GLY A 355 5.16 -19.28 5.40
N PRO A 356 6.46 -19.54 5.22
CA PRO A 356 7.14 -20.71 5.79
C PRO A 356 7.26 -20.68 7.32
N TRP A 357 6.93 -19.55 7.94
CA TRP A 357 6.92 -19.32 9.38
C TRP A 357 5.54 -19.53 10.00
N MET A 358 4.64 -20.24 9.31
CA MET A 358 3.38 -20.71 9.85
C MET A 358 3.62 -21.30 11.24
N ALA A 359 2.95 -20.69 12.21
CA ALA A 359 2.99 -21.00 13.62
C ALA A 359 2.96 -22.53 13.85
N ASP A 360 3.68 -23.01 14.87
CA ASP A 360 3.61 -24.42 15.24
C ASP A 360 2.13 -24.76 15.53
N PRO A 361 1.48 -25.61 14.72
CA PRO A 361 0.06 -25.91 14.87
C PRO A 361 -0.31 -26.46 16.25
N ALA A 362 0.67 -26.93 17.02
CA ALA A 362 0.50 -27.46 18.37
C ALA A 362 0.50 -26.38 19.47
N ASN A 363 1.09 -25.21 19.24
CA ASN A 363 1.38 -24.24 20.32
C ASN A 363 0.86 -22.82 20.07
N ASP A 364 0.55 -22.46 18.82
CA ASP A 364 0.10 -21.11 18.48
C ASP A 364 -1.39 -21.09 18.09
N PRO A 365 -2.21 -20.24 18.74
CA PRO A 365 -3.61 -20.12 18.39
C PRO A 365 -3.75 -19.63 16.94
N VAL A 366 -4.69 -20.23 16.21
CA VAL A 366 -5.02 -19.80 14.85
C VAL A 366 -5.48 -18.34 14.92
N PRO A 367 -4.90 -17.43 14.12
CA PRO A 367 -5.32 -16.05 14.16
C PRO A 367 -6.68 -15.81 13.52
N THR A 368 -7.45 -14.88 14.09
CA THR A 368 -8.57 -14.27 13.39
C THR A 368 -8.02 -13.41 12.26
N SER A 369 -8.33 -13.74 11.00
CA SER A 369 -7.83 -12.99 9.84
C SER A 369 -8.44 -11.60 9.75
N ILE A 370 -9.74 -11.50 10.02
CA ILE A 370 -10.50 -10.26 9.89
C ILE A 370 -11.40 -10.12 11.11
N ILE A 371 -11.35 -8.96 11.76
CA ILE A 371 -12.31 -8.55 12.79
C ILE A 371 -13.12 -7.40 12.21
N TYR A 372 -14.41 -7.63 11.98
CA TYR A 372 -15.28 -6.73 11.24
C TYR A 372 -16.54 -6.37 12.04
N ASP A 373 -16.74 -5.09 12.28
CA ASP A 373 -17.82 -4.52 13.08
C ASP A 373 -18.20 -3.13 12.57
N LEU A 374 -18.44 -3.03 11.26
CA LEU A 374 -18.96 -1.81 10.63
C LEU A 374 -20.30 -2.08 9.94
N PRO A 375 -21.21 -1.10 9.91
CA PRO A 375 -22.49 -1.22 9.25
C PRO A 375 -22.38 -0.96 7.73
N ILE A 376 -21.28 -1.37 7.09
CA ILE A 376 -21.04 -1.24 5.64
C ILE A 376 -20.69 -2.59 5.01
N PRO A 377 -20.89 -2.81 3.69
CA PRO A 377 -20.58 -4.07 3.06
C PRO A 377 -19.09 -4.42 3.06
N LEU A 378 -18.78 -5.69 3.34
CA LEU A 378 -17.46 -6.29 3.17
C LEU A 378 -17.50 -7.25 1.98
N HIS A 379 -16.68 -6.99 0.97
CA HIS A 379 -16.54 -7.85 -0.21
C HIS A 379 -15.21 -8.61 -0.13
N LEU A 380 -15.27 -9.93 -0.17
CA LEU A 380 -14.11 -10.81 -0.21
C LEU A 380 -14.12 -11.54 -1.56
N ILE A 381 -13.10 -11.35 -2.39
CA ILE A 381 -13.04 -11.89 -3.75
C ILE A 381 -11.74 -12.67 -3.92
N GLY A 382 -11.83 -14.00 -4.01
CA GLY A 382 -10.65 -14.85 -4.23
C GLY A 382 -9.58 -14.72 -3.14
N CYS A 383 -9.95 -14.41 -1.90
CA CYS A 383 -9.01 -14.25 -0.79
C CYS A 383 -8.53 -15.62 -0.27
N SER A 384 -7.36 -15.63 0.36
CA SER A 384 -6.80 -16.78 1.06
C SER A 384 -6.48 -16.34 2.49
N LEU A 385 -7.35 -16.70 3.43
CA LEU A 385 -7.32 -16.20 4.80
C LEU A 385 -6.97 -17.33 5.76
N TRP A 386 -6.02 -17.11 6.65
CA TRP A 386 -5.70 -18.08 7.70
C TRP A 386 -6.59 -17.86 8.94
N GLY A 387 -7.37 -18.86 9.32
CA GLY A 387 -8.36 -18.74 10.41
C GLY A 387 -9.74 -18.24 9.96
N ASN A 388 -10.37 -17.37 10.75
CA ASN A 388 -11.77 -16.96 10.58
C ASN A 388 -11.94 -15.45 10.29
N VAL A 389 -13.15 -15.08 9.90
CA VAL A 389 -13.66 -13.70 9.88
C VAL A 389 -14.63 -13.55 11.04
N GLU A 390 -14.31 -12.70 12.00
CA GLU A 390 -15.16 -12.42 13.15
C GLU A 390 -16.04 -11.19 12.91
N LEU A 391 -17.35 -11.34 13.13
CA LEU A 391 -18.36 -10.31 12.91
C LEU A 391 -18.93 -9.79 14.23
N GLY A 392 -18.76 -8.50 14.48
CA GLY A 392 -19.34 -7.82 15.62
C GLY A 392 -20.85 -7.58 15.49
N THR A 393 -21.45 -7.01 16.54
CA THR A 393 -22.91 -6.80 16.63
C THR A 393 -23.42 -5.65 15.76
N VAL A 394 -22.55 -4.72 15.37
CA VAL A 394 -22.84 -3.58 14.50
C VAL A 394 -22.71 -3.95 13.02
N SER A 395 -22.01 -5.05 12.71
CA SER A 395 -21.94 -5.65 11.37
C SER A 395 -23.29 -6.25 10.94
N GLN A 396 -24.30 -5.41 10.72
CA GLN A 396 -25.59 -5.77 10.13
C GLN A 396 -25.57 -5.72 8.59
N SER A 397 -24.43 -5.34 8.00
CA SER A 397 -24.27 -5.18 6.56
C SER A 397 -23.96 -6.49 5.83
N THR A 398 -24.26 -6.50 4.54
CA THR A 398 -24.04 -7.66 3.67
C THR A 398 -22.55 -7.98 3.53
N ILE A 399 -22.18 -9.23 3.76
CA ILE A 399 -20.89 -9.78 3.37
C ILE A 399 -21.07 -10.48 2.03
N ILE A 400 -20.24 -10.11 1.06
CA ILE A 400 -20.22 -10.75 -0.26
C ILE A 400 -18.92 -11.53 -0.37
N ASP A 401 -18.99 -12.85 -0.25
CA ASP A 401 -17.85 -13.74 -0.45
C ASP A 401 -17.93 -14.43 -1.82
N GLN A 402 -16.88 -14.23 -2.62
CA GLN A 402 -16.71 -14.75 -3.97
C GLN A 402 -15.40 -15.53 -4.06
N GLY A 403 -15.40 -16.75 -3.50
CA GLY A 403 -14.29 -17.69 -3.65
C GLY A 403 -13.16 -17.53 -2.64
N THR A 404 -13.44 -17.02 -1.44
CA THR A 404 -12.47 -17.02 -0.34
C THR A 404 -12.17 -18.44 0.14
N VAL A 405 -10.90 -18.72 0.39
CA VAL A 405 -10.41 -19.97 0.97
C VAL A 405 -9.94 -19.69 2.39
N PHE A 406 -10.48 -20.42 3.36
CA PHE A 406 -10.01 -20.41 4.74
C PHE A 406 -8.99 -21.54 4.95
N ILE A 407 -7.78 -21.17 5.36
CA ILE A 407 -6.71 -22.11 5.66
C ILE A 407 -6.72 -22.39 7.18
N ASN A 408 -6.78 -23.68 7.53
CA ASN A 408 -6.81 -24.30 8.88
C ASN A 408 -8.17 -24.86 9.32
N LYS A 409 -8.23 -26.17 9.66
CA LYS A 409 -9.45 -26.96 9.96
C LYS A 409 -10.24 -26.51 11.20
N ASN A 410 -9.59 -25.88 12.18
CA ASN A 410 -10.16 -25.78 13.54
C ASN A 410 -10.94 -24.48 13.80
N GLN A 411 -10.76 -23.45 12.97
CA GLN A 411 -11.49 -22.17 13.02
C GLN A 411 -11.66 -21.64 11.59
N THR A 412 -12.59 -22.21 10.82
CA THR A 412 -12.86 -21.78 9.43
C THR A 412 -14.17 -21.02 9.33
N GLY A 413 -14.21 -20.01 8.46
CA GLY A 413 -15.44 -19.32 8.07
C GLY A 413 -15.74 -18.07 8.88
N PHE A 414 -17.02 -17.71 8.91
CA PHE A 414 -17.54 -16.53 9.60
C PHE A 414 -18.01 -16.89 11.02
N THR A 415 -17.64 -16.08 12.00
CA THR A 415 -18.01 -16.24 13.42
C THR A 415 -18.54 -14.92 13.99
N GLY A 416 -19.03 -14.92 15.23
CA GLY A 416 -19.46 -13.72 15.94
C GLY A 416 -20.97 -13.43 15.88
N ALA A 417 -21.42 -12.43 16.64
CA ALA A 417 -22.84 -12.15 16.85
C ALA A 417 -23.56 -11.58 15.62
N GLY A 418 -22.81 -10.94 14.71
CA GLY A 418 -23.34 -10.44 13.42
C GLY A 418 -23.53 -11.52 12.36
N ALA A 419 -23.06 -12.75 12.60
CA ALA A 419 -23.17 -13.87 11.68
C ALA A 419 -24.60 -14.43 11.65
N THR A 420 -25.54 -13.67 11.10
CA THR A 420 -26.86 -14.19 10.75
C THR A 420 -26.70 -14.94 9.43
N GLN A 421 -26.94 -16.26 9.41
CA GLN A 421 -26.98 -17.04 8.16
C GLN A 421 -27.98 -16.40 7.20
N TYR A 422 -27.48 -15.57 6.29
CA TYR A 422 -28.32 -14.92 5.30
C TYR A 422 -28.79 -15.99 4.32
N GLY A 423 -30.08 -16.27 4.37
CA GLY A 423 -30.74 -17.12 3.39
C GLY A 423 -30.60 -16.51 2.00
N ARG A 424 -29.59 -16.99 1.25
CA ARG A 424 -29.51 -17.10 -0.23
C ARG A 424 -28.26 -16.54 -0.94
N VAL A 425 -27.17 -16.12 -0.26
CA VAL A 425 -25.78 -16.01 -0.79
C VAL A 425 -24.80 -16.02 0.39
N ILE A 426 -23.73 -16.83 0.54
CA ILE A 426 -23.29 -18.14 0.02
C ILE A 426 -22.61 -18.85 1.21
N SER A 427 -22.84 -20.15 1.34
CA SER A 427 -21.96 -21.11 2.01
C SER A 427 -21.11 -21.84 0.97
N ILE A 428 -19.79 -21.86 1.12
CA ILE A 428 -18.89 -22.88 0.54
C ILE A 428 -17.75 -23.16 1.54
N GLY A 429 -17.60 -24.43 1.94
CA GLY A 429 -16.36 -24.92 2.51
C GLY A 429 -16.40 -25.53 3.92
N THR A 430 -17.46 -26.21 4.36
CA THR A 430 -17.21 -27.23 5.39
C THR A 430 -16.43 -28.38 4.74
N ARG A 431 -15.22 -28.61 5.25
CA ARG A 431 -14.37 -29.74 4.89
C ARG A 431 -15.10 -31.04 5.20
N ASP A 432 -15.55 -31.76 4.18
CA ASP A 432 -15.71 -33.20 4.32
C ASP A 432 -14.28 -33.79 4.38
N PRO A 433 -13.87 -34.42 5.49
CA PRO A 433 -12.54 -35.02 5.60
C PRO A 433 -12.30 -36.18 4.62
N SER A 434 -13.29 -36.62 3.85
CA SER A 434 -13.18 -37.78 2.96
C SER A 434 -12.92 -37.49 1.48
N ASN A 435 -12.93 -36.24 1.00
CA ASN A 435 -12.72 -35.95 -0.42
C ASN A 435 -11.64 -34.90 -0.69
N ALA A 436 -10.42 -35.39 -0.89
CA ALA A 436 -9.31 -34.64 -1.46
C ALA A 436 -9.51 -34.42 -2.97
N ARG A 437 -10.25 -33.38 -3.35
CA ARG A 437 -10.10 -32.75 -4.67
C ARG A 437 -10.40 -31.26 -4.58
N ILE A 438 -9.36 -30.49 -4.90
CA ILE A 438 -9.37 -29.03 -5.04
C ILE A 438 -10.52 -28.65 -5.98
N LEU A 439 -11.50 -27.90 -5.50
CA LEU A 439 -12.48 -27.22 -6.35
C LEU A 439 -12.00 -25.79 -6.57
N GLN A 440 -11.69 -25.48 -7.83
CA GLN A 440 -11.50 -24.11 -8.32
C GLN A 440 -12.82 -23.33 -8.22
N PRO A 441 -12.78 -22.00 -8.05
CA PRO A 441 -13.97 -21.19 -7.77
C PRO A 441 -14.86 -21.15 -9.01
N TYR A 442 -16.04 -21.75 -8.89
CA TYR A 442 -17.07 -21.68 -9.92
C TYR A 442 -18.11 -20.65 -9.49
N VAL A 443 -18.25 -19.61 -10.30
CA VAL A 443 -19.39 -18.68 -10.34
C VAL A 443 -20.68 -19.49 -10.29
N VAL A 444 -21.72 -18.97 -9.64
CA VAL A 444 -23.05 -19.58 -9.46
C VAL A 444 -23.65 -20.00 -10.80
N ASP A 445 -23.23 -21.15 -11.29
CA ASP A 445 -23.99 -21.95 -12.23
C ASP A 445 -24.56 -23.12 -11.42
N ARG A 446 -25.71 -23.58 -11.87
CA ARG A 446 -26.51 -24.62 -11.23
C ARG A 446 -25.62 -25.84 -10.96
N ARG A 447 -25.84 -26.55 -9.83
CA ARG A 447 -25.03 -27.74 -9.48
C ARG A 447 -24.93 -28.66 -10.70
N ASN A 448 -23.70 -28.86 -11.20
CA ASN A 448 -23.36 -29.83 -12.24
C ASN A 448 -22.58 -30.96 -11.56
N THR A 449 -23.29 -31.91 -10.96
CA THR A 449 -22.65 -33.01 -10.21
C THR A 449 -22.43 -34.20 -11.14
N PRO A 450 -21.24 -34.82 -11.22
CA PRO A 450 -21.05 -36.05 -11.98
C PRO A 450 -21.77 -37.24 -11.32
N GLY A 451 -22.37 -38.14 -12.10
CA GLY A 451 -23.04 -39.35 -11.60
C GLY A 451 -23.37 -40.36 -12.69
N THR A 452 -23.67 -41.60 -12.33
CA THR A 452 -24.07 -42.68 -13.27
C THR A 452 -25.58 -42.89 -13.33
N SER A 453 -26.35 -42.20 -12.50
CA SER A 453 -27.82 -42.24 -12.45
C SER A 453 -28.39 -40.94 -11.87
N ALA A 454 -29.70 -40.74 -12.01
CA ALA A 454 -30.40 -39.67 -11.30
C ALA A 454 -30.33 -39.88 -9.76
N PRO A 455 -30.25 -38.82 -8.95
CA PRO A 455 -30.17 -38.95 -7.50
C PRO A 455 -31.43 -39.59 -6.90
N THR A 456 -31.23 -40.49 -5.95
CA THR A 456 -32.31 -41.12 -5.17
C THR A 456 -32.43 -40.54 -3.75
N SER A 457 -31.52 -39.66 -3.35
CA SER A 457 -31.50 -38.96 -2.06
C SER A 457 -30.93 -37.53 -2.19
N GLY A 458 -31.01 -36.74 -1.11
CA GLY A 458 -30.54 -35.34 -1.05
C GLY A 458 -31.61 -34.32 -1.46
N THR A 459 -31.47 -33.06 -1.06
CA THR A 459 -32.42 -31.99 -1.40
C THR A 459 -31.94 -31.25 -2.65
N TRP A 460 -32.82 -31.14 -3.66
CA TRP A 460 -32.47 -30.61 -4.99
C TRP A 460 -33.44 -29.51 -5.43
N SER A 461 -32.92 -28.53 -6.15
CA SER A 461 -33.70 -27.44 -6.73
C SER A 461 -33.99 -27.69 -8.20
N LYS A 462 -35.13 -27.19 -8.69
CA LYS A 462 -35.47 -27.22 -10.12
C LYS A 462 -34.35 -26.55 -10.93
N GLY A 463 -33.80 -27.28 -11.90
CA GLY A 463 -32.71 -26.84 -12.76
C GLY A 463 -31.33 -27.39 -12.40
N ASP A 464 -31.15 -28.03 -11.25
CA ASP A 464 -29.92 -28.76 -10.90
C ASP A 464 -29.67 -29.90 -11.89
N ARG A 465 -28.39 -30.21 -12.15
CA ARG A 465 -27.97 -31.18 -13.18
C ARG A 465 -27.04 -32.24 -12.61
N ILE A 466 -27.26 -33.48 -13.05
CA ILE A 466 -26.27 -34.56 -12.96
C ILE A 466 -25.69 -34.79 -14.34
N LEU A 467 -24.37 -34.66 -14.49
CA LEU A 467 -23.67 -35.02 -15.72
C LEU A 467 -23.36 -36.52 -15.71
N ASN A 468 -23.80 -37.23 -16.75
CA ASN A 468 -23.58 -38.66 -16.84
C ASN A 468 -22.12 -38.95 -17.17
N ILE A 469 -21.40 -39.59 -16.25
CA ILE A 469 -19.99 -39.97 -16.44
C ILE A 469 -19.82 -41.34 -17.11
N ASP A 470 -20.91 -42.06 -17.34
CA ASP A 470 -20.91 -43.33 -18.07
C ASP A 470 -22.09 -43.39 -19.08
N PRO A 471 -22.07 -42.54 -20.13
CA PRO A 471 -23.16 -42.45 -21.10
C PRO A 471 -23.34 -43.70 -21.96
N ALA A 472 -22.35 -44.61 -22.02
CA ALA A 472 -22.38 -45.81 -22.86
C ALA A 472 -23.08 -47.01 -22.20
N ASN A 473 -23.10 -47.07 -20.86
CA ASN A 473 -23.63 -48.23 -20.12
C ASN A 473 -25.03 -48.00 -19.52
N VAL A 474 -25.70 -46.88 -19.83
CA VAL A 474 -27.08 -46.66 -19.39
C VAL A 474 -28.04 -47.45 -20.29
N ALA A 475 -28.60 -48.52 -19.74
CA ALA A 475 -29.47 -49.45 -20.46
C ALA A 475 -30.57 -48.74 -21.26
N GLY A 476 -30.49 -48.88 -22.59
CA GLY A 476 -31.52 -48.52 -23.56
C GLY A 476 -31.48 -47.09 -24.11
N LYS A 477 -30.70 -46.16 -23.56
CA LYS A 477 -30.71 -44.75 -23.99
C LYS A 477 -29.40 -44.01 -23.62
N ASN A 478 -28.68 -43.46 -24.61
CA ASN A 478 -27.47 -42.66 -24.37
C ASN A 478 -27.86 -41.19 -24.07
N TYR A 479 -27.60 -40.69 -22.86
CA TYR A 479 -27.86 -39.30 -22.49
C TYR A 479 -26.64 -38.65 -21.83
N SER A 480 -26.44 -37.35 -22.07
CA SER A 480 -25.41 -36.54 -21.40
C SER A 480 -25.64 -36.35 -19.90
N GLY A 481 -26.86 -36.54 -19.39
CA GLY A 481 -27.15 -36.34 -17.96
C GLY A 481 -28.63 -36.33 -17.59
N TRP A 482 -28.91 -35.91 -16.36
CA TRP A 482 -30.26 -35.68 -15.82
C TRP A 482 -30.40 -34.24 -15.31
N ILE A 483 -31.60 -33.67 -15.45
CA ILE A 483 -31.95 -32.35 -14.93
C ILE A 483 -33.18 -32.46 -14.00
N CYS A 484 -33.10 -31.80 -12.85
CA CYS A 484 -34.20 -31.71 -11.90
C CYS A 484 -35.29 -30.80 -12.46
N THR A 485 -36.47 -31.35 -12.73
CA THR A 485 -37.62 -30.62 -13.28
C THR A 485 -38.58 -30.12 -12.19
N GLU A 486 -38.51 -30.70 -11.00
CA GLU A 486 -39.29 -30.31 -9.82
C GLU A 486 -38.46 -30.52 -8.56
N ALA A 487 -38.40 -29.51 -7.70
CA ALA A 487 -37.59 -29.52 -6.48
C ALA A 487 -38.10 -30.57 -5.47
N GLY A 488 -37.21 -31.16 -4.67
CA GLY A 488 -37.59 -32.11 -3.62
C GLY A 488 -36.44 -32.94 -3.07
N THR A 489 -36.78 -34.01 -2.34
CA THR A 489 -35.83 -34.93 -1.71
C THR A 489 -36.11 -36.37 -2.15
N PRO A 490 -35.69 -36.80 -3.37
CA PRO A 490 -34.66 -36.21 -4.24
C PRO A 490 -35.12 -35.30 -5.39
N GLY A 491 -36.39 -34.91 -5.48
CA GLY A 491 -36.92 -34.13 -6.61
C GLY A 491 -37.20 -35.02 -7.84
N ILE A 492 -37.78 -34.44 -8.90
CA ILE A 492 -38.16 -35.19 -10.12
C ILE A 492 -37.15 -34.94 -11.23
N TRP A 493 -36.50 -35.99 -11.70
CA TRP A 493 -35.41 -35.93 -12.68
C TRP A 493 -35.83 -36.39 -14.06
N LYS A 494 -35.39 -35.67 -15.10
CA LYS A 494 -35.53 -36.09 -16.50
C LYS A 494 -34.16 -36.16 -17.19
N PRO A 495 -33.92 -37.17 -18.04
CA PRO A 495 -32.70 -37.21 -18.84
C PRO A 495 -32.65 -36.03 -19.84
N PHE A 496 -31.46 -35.54 -20.15
CA PHE A 496 -31.22 -34.52 -21.18
C PHE A 496 -29.98 -34.87 -22.03
N GLY A 497 -29.87 -34.23 -23.20
CA GLY A 497 -28.74 -34.43 -24.10
C GLY A 497 -28.70 -35.84 -24.67
N LEU A 498 -29.77 -36.26 -25.37
CA LEU A 498 -29.79 -37.54 -26.06
C LEU A 498 -28.62 -37.61 -27.07
N ILE A 499 -27.81 -38.65 -26.97
CA ILE A 499 -26.67 -38.91 -27.85
C ILE A 499 -27.13 -39.91 -28.90
N GLN A 500 -27.37 -39.43 -30.12
CA GLN A 500 -27.70 -40.26 -31.28
C GLN A 500 -26.43 -40.53 -32.08
N TYR A 501 -26.27 -41.77 -32.52
CA TYR A 501 -25.22 -42.16 -33.48
C TYR A 501 -25.74 -42.06 -34.90
#